data_AF-A0A672K9Y8-F1
#
_entry.id   AF-A0A672K9Y8-F1
#
_cell.length_a   1.000
_cell.length_b   1.000
_cell.length_c   1.000
_cell.angle_alpha   90.00
_cell.angle_beta   90.00
_cell.angle_gamma   90.00
#
_symmetry.space_group_name_H-M   'P 1'
#
loop_
_entity.id
_entity.type
_entity.pdbx_description
1 polymer ?
#
loop_
_entity_poly.entity_id
_entity_poly.type
_entity_poly.pdbx_seq_one_letter_code
_entity_poly.pdbx_strand_id
1 'polypeptide(L)'
;AVRTPKDSYYDGTIFHRVVPEFIVQGGDPTGSGTGGESIYGRPFKDEFHSRLRFNRRGLVAMANAGPHDNGSQFFFTLGRADELNNKHTIFGKVISHDLLKDDPKLSSVPVVDRSGEKPSSE
;
A
#
# COMPACT_ATOMS: atom_id res chain seq x y z
N ALA A 1 -2.43 13.43 -0.70
CA ALA A 1 -2.93 13.32 -2.09
C ALA A 1 -3.78 12.06 -2.24
N VAL A 2 -4.91 11.99 -1.54
CA VAL A 2 -5.81 10.82 -1.58
C VAL A 2 -7.05 11.26 -2.35
N ARG A 3 -7.44 10.53 -3.40
CA ARG A 3 -8.68 10.81 -4.17
C ARG A 3 -9.88 10.64 -3.24
N THR A 4 -10.85 11.55 -3.35
CA THR A 4 -12.03 11.51 -2.46
C THR A 4 -13.00 10.42 -2.93
N PRO A 5 -13.85 9.88 -2.04
CA PRO A 5 -14.89 8.92 -2.43
C PRO A 5 -15.82 9.43 -3.55
N LYS A 6 -15.89 10.75 -3.75
CA LYS A 6 -16.69 11.40 -4.80
C LYS A 6 -16.23 11.10 -6.22
N ASP A 7 -14.96 10.71 -6.39
CA ASP A 7 -14.38 10.50 -7.71
C ASP A 7 -14.55 9.06 -8.22
N SER A 8 -15.18 8.16 -7.43
CA SER A 8 -15.33 6.72 -7.69
C SER A 8 -14.04 6.01 -8.12
N TYR A 9 -12.88 6.62 -7.88
CA TYR A 9 -11.62 6.18 -8.46
C TYR A 9 -11.14 4.83 -7.89
N TYR A 10 -11.45 4.61 -6.62
CA TYR A 10 -11.16 3.35 -5.93
C TYR A 10 -12.33 2.35 -6.02
N ASP A 11 -13.45 2.73 -6.61
CA ASP A 11 -14.61 1.84 -6.75
C ASP A 11 -14.29 0.72 -7.73
N GLY A 12 -14.47 -0.52 -7.30
CA GLY A 12 -14.13 -1.70 -8.10
C GLY A 12 -12.62 -2.00 -8.18
N THR A 13 -11.76 -1.19 -7.57
CA THR A 13 -10.33 -1.51 -7.49
C THR A 13 -10.10 -2.72 -6.59
N ILE A 14 -9.21 -3.60 -7.03
CA ILE A 14 -8.88 -4.84 -6.32
C ILE A 14 -7.62 -4.66 -5.49
N PHE A 15 -7.43 -5.57 -4.54
CA PHE A 15 -6.11 -5.83 -3.99
C PHE A 15 -5.41 -6.81 -4.93
N HIS A 16 -4.37 -6.35 -5.62
CA HIS A 16 -3.68 -7.14 -6.63
C HIS A 16 -2.46 -7.89 -6.07
N ARG A 17 -2.04 -7.60 -4.83
CA ARG A 17 -0.91 -8.27 -4.18
C ARG A 17 -1.12 -8.43 -2.68
N VAL A 18 -1.00 -9.67 -2.20
CA VAL A 18 -1.06 -10.03 -0.77
C VAL A 18 0.21 -10.80 -0.42
N VAL A 19 0.96 -10.30 0.55
CA VAL A 19 2.12 -10.97 1.18
C VAL A 19 1.77 -11.22 2.65
N PRO A 20 1.56 -12.48 3.06
CA PRO A 20 1.11 -12.81 4.41
C PRO A 20 2.08 -12.26 5.46
N GLU A 21 1.52 -11.77 6.57
CA GLU A 21 2.26 -11.19 7.69
C GLU A 21 3.14 -9.97 7.32
N PHE A 22 3.06 -9.48 6.09
CA PHE A 22 3.86 -8.37 5.61
C PHE A 22 2.98 -7.22 5.14
N ILE A 23 2.46 -7.28 3.91
CA ILE A 23 1.66 -6.22 3.32
C ILE A 23 0.53 -6.74 2.44
N VAL A 24 -0.48 -5.91 2.25
CA VAL A 24 -1.45 -6.05 1.17
C VAL A 24 -1.53 -4.74 0.41
N GLN A 25 -1.45 -4.83 -0.90
CA GLN A 25 -1.36 -3.69 -1.81
C GLN A 25 -2.57 -3.63 -2.73
N GLY A 26 -3.05 -2.41 -2.96
CA GLY A 26 -4.18 -2.09 -3.82
C GLY A 26 -4.14 -0.65 -4.29
N GLY A 27 -5.26 -0.14 -4.80
CA GLY A 27 -5.37 1.24 -5.29
C GLY A 27 -4.87 1.44 -6.73
N ASP A 28 -4.72 0.34 -7.47
CA ASP A 28 -4.52 0.35 -8.92
C ASP A 28 -5.86 0.09 -9.65
N PRO A 29 -6.42 1.07 -10.38
CA PRO A 29 -7.64 0.89 -11.17
C PRO A 29 -7.55 -0.16 -12.27
N THR A 30 -6.37 -0.45 -12.79
CA THR A 30 -6.19 -1.47 -13.83
C THR A 30 -6.01 -2.87 -13.22
N GLY A 31 -5.68 -2.95 -11.93
CA GLY A 31 -5.34 -4.20 -11.25
C GLY A 31 -4.03 -4.86 -11.73
N SER A 32 -3.22 -4.18 -12.55
CA SER A 32 -1.95 -4.74 -13.08
C SER A 32 -0.79 -4.64 -12.10
N GLY A 33 -0.92 -3.79 -11.08
CA GLY A 33 0.12 -3.43 -10.12
C GLY A 33 1.10 -2.36 -10.60
N THR A 34 0.92 -1.87 -11.83
CA THR A 34 1.76 -0.84 -12.46
C THR A 34 0.97 0.43 -12.80
N GLY A 35 -0.36 0.40 -12.66
CA GLY A 35 -1.21 1.53 -12.95
C GLY A 35 -1.42 2.45 -11.73
N GLY A 36 -2.29 3.43 -11.92
CA GLY A 36 -2.69 4.35 -10.86
C GLY A 36 -1.96 5.70 -10.92
N GLU A 37 -2.72 6.78 -10.77
CA GLU A 37 -2.25 8.15 -10.89
C GLU A 37 -2.73 9.01 -9.73
N SER A 38 -1.85 9.87 -9.24
CA SER A 38 -2.21 10.83 -8.20
C SER A 38 -3.27 11.84 -8.69
N ILE A 39 -3.89 12.58 -7.76
CA ILE A 39 -4.79 13.70 -8.11
C ILE A 39 -4.10 14.83 -8.88
N TYR A 40 -2.77 14.90 -8.82
CA TYR A 40 -2.00 15.95 -9.46
C TYR A 40 -1.66 15.63 -10.93
N GLY A 41 -2.09 14.46 -11.44
CA GLY A 41 -1.73 13.98 -12.78
C GLY A 41 -0.24 13.65 -12.96
N ARG A 42 0.52 13.59 -11.85
CA ARG A 42 1.95 13.27 -11.80
C ARG A 42 2.32 12.66 -10.45
N PRO A 43 3.41 11.89 -10.35
CA PRO A 43 3.86 11.39 -9.05
C PRO A 43 4.19 12.52 -8.07
N PHE A 44 4.03 12.27 -6.78
CA PHE A 44 4.35 13.24 -5.73
C PHE A 44 5.42 12.73 -4.77
N LYS A 45 6.08 13.69 -4.10
CA LYS A 45 7.22 13.43 -3.21
C LYS A 45 6.86 12.57 -2.00
N ASP A 46 7.81 11.75 -1.56
CA ASP A 46 7.71 11.10 -0.26
C ASP A 46 7.72 12.10 0.91
N GLU A 47 6.99 11.75 1.97
CA GLU A 47 6.93 12.49 3.22
C GLU A 47 7.25 11.56 4.39
N PHE A 48 8.44 11.72 4.97
CA PHE A 48 8.89 10.90 6.09
C PHE A 48 8.83 11.67 7.40
N HIS A 49 8.35 11.00 8.46
CA HIS A 49 8.40 11.55 9.81
C HIS A 49 9.10 10.57 10.75
N SER A 50 10.05 11.06 11.54
CA SER A 50 10.81 10.28 12.54
C SER A 50 9.96 9.43 13.50
N ARG A 51 8.72 9.84 13.78
CA ARG A 51 7.80 9.14 14.69
C ARG A 51 6.94 8.08 14.00
N LEU A 52 6.86 8.11 12.67
CA LEU A 52 6.10 7.16 11.89
C LEU A 52 7.04 6.05 11.42
N ARG A 53 6.79 4.84 11.88
CA ARG A 53 7.60 3.65 11.62
C ARG A 53 6.69 2.45 11.40
N PHE A 54 7.11 1.55 10.53
CA PHE A 54 6.42 0.29 10.22
C PHE A 54 6.60 -0.78 11.31
N ASN A 55 6.36 -0.41 12.56
CA ASN A 55 6.64 -1.23 13.73
C ASN A 55 5.48 -2.14 14.18
N ARG A 56 4.34 -2.08 13.50
CA ARG A 56 3.12 -2.83 13.83
C ARG A 56 2.23 -2.99 12.60
N ARG A 57 1.32 -3.95 12.65
CA ARG A 57 0.24 -4.12 11.68
C ARG A 57 -0.76 -2.96 11.69
N GLY A 58 -1.50 -2.83 10.60
CA GLY A 58 -2.57 -1.86 10.44
C GLY A 58 -2.09 -0.44 10.11
N LEU A 59 -0.85 -0.26 9.66
CA LEU A 59 -0.37 1.01 9.14
C LEU A 59 -0.64 1.08 7.63
N VAL A 60 -1.08 2.24 7.15
CA VAL A 60 -1.38 2.49 5.73
C VAL A 60 -0.32 3.43 5.16
N ALA A 61 0.27 3.05 4.03
CA ALA A 61 1.32 3.80 3.37
C ALA A 61 1.23 3.74 1.84
N MET A 62 1.87 4.70 1.18
CA MET A 62 1.90 4.80 -0.29
C MET A 62 2.86 3.75 -0.87
N ALA A 63 2.41 3.05 -1.92
CA ALA A 63 3.31 2.26 -2.76
C ALA A 63 3.99 3.18 -3.78
N ASN A 64 5.28 2.99 -4.00
CA ASN A 64 6.09 3.72 -4.97
C ASN A 64 7.06 2.75 -5.67
N ALA A 65 7.49 3.05 -6.89
CA ALA A 65 8.52 2.27 -7.59
C ALA A 65 9.94 2.82 -7.35
N GLY A 66 10.06 3.91 -6.60
CA GLY A 66 11.30 4.59 -6.25
C GLY A 66 11.04 5.90 -5.52
N PRO A 67 12.10 6.67 -5.20
CA PRO A 67 11.98 7.95 -4.51
C PRO A 67 11.06 8.92 -5.26
N HIS A 68 10.13 9.52 -4.54
CA HIS A 68 9.18 10.53 -5.02
C HIS A 68 8.22 10.06 -6.13
N ASP A 69 7.98 8.76 -6.23
CA ASP A 69 7.09 8.16 -7.22
C ASP A 69 5.72 7.76 -6.63
N ASN A 70 5.13 8.60 -5.77
CA ASN A 70 3.84 8.27 -5.18
C ASN A 70 2.71 8.55 -6.18
N GLY A 71 1.99 7.49 -6.55
CA GLY A 71 0.80 7.53 -7.40
C GLY A 71 -0.51 7.45 -6.60
N SER A 72 -1.41 6.55 -7.00
CA SER A 72 -2.64 6.23 -6.25
C SER A 72 -2.57 4.92 -5.47
N GLN A 73 -1.54 4.11 -5.71
CA GLN A 73 -1.38 2.81 -5.09
C GLN A 73 -0.96 2.95 -3.62
N PHE A 74 -1.50 2.09 -2.77
CA PHE A 74 -1.21 2.05 -1.35
C PHE A 74 -1.15 0.62 -0.85
N PHE A 75 -0.58 0.44 0.33
CA PHE A 75 -0.59 -0.83 1.02
C PHE A 75 -0.91 -0.64 2.50
N PHE A 76 -1.41 -1.71 3.11
CA PHE A 76 -1.51 -1.83 4.56
C PHE A 76 -0.61 -2.94 5.06
N THR A 77 -0.03 -2.73 6.23
CA THR A 77 0.83 -3.70 6.89
C THR A 77 0.02 -4.75 7.63
N LEU A 78 0.35 -6.02 7.44
CA LEU A 78 -0.18 -7.15 8.21
C LEU A 78 0.72 -7.53 9.38
N GLY A 79 1.96 -7.04 9.39
CA GLY A 79 2.94 -7.26 10.46
C GLY A 79 3.93 -6.11 10.58
N ARG A 80 5.09 -6.40 11.17
CA ARG A 80 6.22 -5.46 11.28
C ARG A 80 7.03 -5.51 9.98
N ALA A 81 7.34 -4.34 9.42
CA ALA A 81 7.97 -4.20 8.12
C ALA A 81 9.06 -3.11 8.17
N ASP A 82 10.11 -3.35 8.97
CA ASP A 82 11.13 -2.32 9.21
C ASP A 82 11.89 -1.94 7.94
N GLU A 83 11.95 -2.84 6.96
CA GLU A 83 12.56 -2.62 5.65
C GLU A 83 11.90 -1.51 4.83
N LEU A 84 10.66 -1.12 5.16
CA LEU A 84 9.90 -0.08 4.47
C LEU A 84 10.12 1.33 5.06
N ASN A 85 10.80 1.43 6.21
CA ASN A 85 11.05 2.70 6.88
C ASN A 85 11.90 3.64 6.02
N ASN A 86 11.49 4.91 5.93
CA ASN A 86 12.11 5.93 5.08
C ASN A 86 12.13 5.60 3.58
N LYS A 87 11.37 4.60 3.14
CA LYS A 87 11.12 4.29 1.72
C LYS A 87 9.69 4.63 1.31
N HIS A 88 8.74 4.47 2.22
CA HIS A 88 7.32 4.71 1.95
C HIS A 88 6.70 5.72 2.91
N THR A 89 5.81 6.55 2.37
CA THR A 89 5.08 7.58 3.11
C THR A 89 3.93 6.95 3.90
N ILE A 90 4.02 6.95 5.23
CA ILE A 90 2.93 6.53 6.12
C ILE A 90 1.94 7.68 6.28
N PHE A 91 0.68 7.47 5.89
CA PHE A 91 -0.36 8.50 5.95
C PHE A 91 -1.58 8.11 6.79
N GLY A 92 -1.67 6.87 7.28
CA GLY A 92 -2.83 6.43 8.03
C GLY A 92 -2.60 5.18 8.88
N LYS A 93 -3.61 4.85 9.67
CA LYS A 93 -3.71 3.61 10.44
C LYS A 93 -5.13 3.07 10.31
N VAL A 94 -5.26 1.78 10.07
CA VAL A 94 -6.53 1.07 10.13
C VAL A 94 -6.92 0.84 11.59
N ILE A 95 -8.17 1.16 11.92
CA ILE A 95 -8.74 1.00 13.26
C ILE A 95 -9.35 -0.41 13.44
N SER A 96 -9.55 -1.18 12.36
CA SER A 96 -10.22 -2.48 12.46
C SER A 96 -9.36 -3.54 13.15
N HIS A 97 -10.04 -4.43 13.88
CA HIS A 97 -9.42 -5.50 14.65
C HIS A 97 -8.99 -6.69 13.78
N ASP A 98 -9.59 -6.90 12.60
CA ASP A 98 -9.32 -8.09 11.78
C ASP A 98 -9.46 -7.83 10.26
N LEU A 99 -8.53 -7.04 9.71
CA LEU A 99 -8.47 -6.63 8.30
C LEU A 99 -8.68 -7.75 7.26
N LEU A 100 -8.20 -8.95 7.56
CA LEU A 100 -8.29 -10.11 6.66
C LEU A 100 -9.64 -10.82 6.74
N LYS A 101 -10.37 -10.69 7.86
CA LYS A 101 -11.69 -11.30 8.04
C LYS A 101 -12.81 -10.38 7.62
N ASP A 102 -12.58 -9.07 7.70
CA ASP A 102 -13.60 -8.06 7.38
C ASP A 102 -13.86 -7.95 5.87
N ASP A 103 -12.89 -8.29 5.02
CA ASP A 103 -13.04 -8.22 3.56
C ASP A 103 -12.85 -9.58 2.87
N PRO A 104 -13.94 -10.23 2.39
CA PRO A 104 -13.85 -11.51 1.69
C PRO A 104 -13.05 -11.42 0.37
N LYS A 105 -12.91 -10.23 -0.23
CA LYS A 105 -12.11 -10.05 -1.46
C LYS A 105 -10.63 -10.32 -1.22
N LEU A 106 -10.13 -10.05 -0.01
CA LEU A 106 -8.74 -10.26 0.36
C LEU A 106 -8.34 -11.75 0.36
N SER A 107 -9.29 -12.63 0.64
CA SER A 107 -9.05 -14.08 0.63
C SER A 107 -8.93 -14.67 -0.77
N SER A 108 -9.42 -13.95 -1.80
CA SER A 108 -9.41 -14.42 -3.19
C SER A 108 -8.15 -14.02 -3.98
N VAL A 109 -7.31 -13.14 -3.41
CA VAL A 109 -6.10 -12.64 -4.07
C VAL A 109 -5.00 -13.70 -3.98
N PRO A 110 -4.29 -14.00 -5.10
CA PRO A 110 -3.15 -14.90 -5.06
C PRO A 110 -2.10 -14.40 -4.07
N VAL A 111 -1.77 -15.28 -3.13
CA VAL A 111 -0.78 -15.03 -2.08
C VAL A 111 0.61 -15.15 -2.69
N VAL A 112 1.39 -14.07 -2.59
CA VAL A 112 2.79 -14.07 -3.01
C VAL A 112 3.67 -14.45 -1.82
N ASP A 113 4.51 -15.46 -2.01
CA ASP A 113 5.49 -15.84 -1.00
C ASP A 113 6.56 -14.75 -0.84
N ARG A 114 6.94 -14.48 0.41
CA ARG A 114 7.91 -13.45 0.79
C ARG A 114 9.31 -13.75 0.24
N SER A 115 9.59 -14.98 -0.18
CA SER A 115 10.87 -15.42 -0.75
C SER A 115 11.29 -14.68 -2.03
N GLY A 116 10.35 -14.03 -2.75
CA GLY A 116 10.64 -13.24 -3.95
C GLY A 116 10.95 -11.75 -3.71
N GLU A 117 10.75 -11.25 -2.49
CA GLU A 117 10.91 -9.84 -2.17
C GLU A 117 12.37 -9.57 -1.82
N LYS A 118 13.24 -9.52 -2.83
CA LYS A 118 14.57 -8.91 -2.65
C LYS A 118 14.33 -7.48 -2.17
N PRO A 119 14.94 -7.05 -1.05
CA PRO A 119 14.85 -5.67 -0.63
C PRO A 119 15.30 -4.82 -1.81
N SER A 120 14.47 -3.85 -2.21
CA SER A 120 14.84 -2.86 -3.22
C SER A 120 16.23 -2.32 -2.86
N SER A 121 17.20 -2.73 -3.68
CA SER A 121 18.62 -2.46 -3.51
C SER A 121 18.91 -1.00 -3.79
N GLU A 122 19.67 -0.40 -2.88
CA GLU A 122 20.44 0.88 -2.95
C GLU A 122 19.76 2.14 -3.49
#